data_AF-A0A849ZMY2-F1
#
_entry.id   AF-A0A849ZMY2-F1
#
_cell.length_a   1.000
_cell.length_b   1.000
_cell.length_c   1.000
_cell.angle_alpha   90.00
_cell.angle_beta   90.00
_cell.angle_gamma   90.00
#
_symmetry.space_group_name_H-M   'P 1'
#
loop_
_entity.id
_entity.type
_entity.pdbx_description
1 polymer ?
#
loop_
_entity_poly.entity_id
_entity_poly.type
_entity_poly.pdbx_seq_one_letter_code
_entity_poly.pdbx_strand_id
1 'polypeptide(L)'
;MRTTMHTLLAAAAAFTLTASTPAITTIEANLAQIVQYTDQAFVGTVTASEVVQLDNGRWAERITVSVSEGVLGDADAGEAVTWHQARPNQYAAYCGMPQFQVGQDYLVFLGASAPGSQFTAPVALGQGAFVVTTNENGVQVARNGYGNGNLFNGVDVQALSSAAAAPIDATTVDGIAAAAQALESSGNPQAFSTAPGEGLSIDGN
;
A
#
# COMPACT_ATOMS: atom_id res chain seq x y z
N MET A 1 -42.02 -58.33 38.36
CA MET A 1 -40.81 -58.82 37.67
C MET A 1 -40.39 -57.73 36.68
N ARG A 2 -39.18 -57.19 36.85
CA ARG A 2 -38.56 -56.07 36.11
C ARG A 2 -38.12 -56.51 34.70
N THR A 3 -38.11 -55.56 33.74
CA THR A 3 -37.03 -55.39 32.73
C THR A 3 -37.22 -54.04 32.00
N THR A 4 -36.67 -52.91 32.49
CA THR A 4 -35.39 -52.25 32.09
C THR A 4 -35.13 -52.12 30.57
N MET A 5 -35.47 -50.95 30.03
CA MET A 5 -35.20 -50.46 28.68
C MET A 5 -33.83 -49.76 28.69
N HIS A 6 -32.90 -50.20 27.82
CA HIS A 6 -31.54 -49.67 27.74
C HIS A 6 -31.47 -48.55 26.69
N THR A 7 -31.08 -47.35 27.13
CA THR A 7 -30.79 -46.17 26.30
C THR A 7 -29.36 -46.28 25.74
N LEU A 8 -29.23 -46.34 24.42
CA LEU A 8 -27.93 -46.33 23.71
C LEU A 8 -27.58 -44.88 23.33
N LEU A 9 -26.53 -44.34 23.97
CA LEU A 9 -25.93 -43.05 23.69
C LEU A 9 -24.87 -43.22 22.60
N ALA A 10 -25.09 -42.63 21.42
CA ALA A 10 -24.11 -42.61 20.33
C ALA A 10 -23.24 -41.35 20.43
N ALA A 11 -21.95 -41.52 20.73
CA ALA A 11 -20.96 -40.46 20.74
C ALA A 11 -20.39 -40.24 19.33
N ALA A 12 -20.74 -39.10 18.71
CA ALA A 12 -20.14 -38.66 17.45
C ALA A 12 -18.92 -37.78 17.77
N ALA A 13 -17.72 -38.31 17.54
CA ALA A 13 -16.47 -37.57 17.64
C ALA A 13 -16.29 -36.67 16.40
N ALA A 14 -16.45 -35.36 16.58
CA ALA A 14 -16.18 -34.37 15.54
C ALA A 14 -14.68 -34.16 15.38
N PHE A 15 -14.11 -34.66 14.28
CA PHE A 15 -12.72 -34.44 13.91
C PHE A 15 -12.62 -33.08 13.19
N THR A 16 -12.25 -32.03 13.92
CA THR A 16 -11.97 -30.71 13.33
C THR A 16 -10.59 -30.74 12.69
N LEU A 17 -10.52 -30.97 11.37
CA LEU A 17 -9.31 -30.71 10.59
C LEU A 17 -9.04 -29.20 10.57
N THR A 18 -8.09 -28.75 11.39
CA THR A 18 -7.56 -27.39 11.30
C THR A 18 -6.66 -27.33 10.07
N ALA A 19 -7.17 -26.81 8.95
CA ALA A 19 -6.34 -26.47 7.82
C ALA A 19 -5.34 -25.38 8.26
N SER A 20 -4.04 -25.65 8.16
CA SER A 20 -3.01 -24.64 8.36
C SER A 20 -3.03 -23.69 7.17
N THR A 21 -3.64 -22.52 7.33
CA THR A 21 -3.54 -21.45 6.34
C THR A 21 -2.08 -20.99 6.29
N PRO A 22 -1.38 -21.08 5.14
CA PRO A 22 -0.03 -20.56 5.04
C PRO A 22 -0.06 -19.06 5.30
N ALA A 23 0.67 -18.60 6.31
CA ALA A 23 0.86 -17.18 6.56
C ALA A 23 1.79 -16.62 5.47
N ILE A 24 1.28 -15.71 4.64
CA ILE A 24 2.10 -14.93 3.73
C ILE A 24 2.64 -13.74 4.52
N THR A 25 3.95 -13.65 4.69
CA THR A 25 4.60 -12.50 5.34
C THR A 25 4.85 -11.43 4.28
N THR A 26 4.13 -10.31 4.37
CA THR A 26 4.43 -9.10 3.58
C THR A 26 5.54 -8.33 4.25
N ILE A 27 6.57 -7.91 3.50
CA ILE A 27 7.57 -6.97 4.00
C ILE A 27 6.93 -5.59 4.04
N GLU A 28 6.87 -5.00 5.22
CA GLU A 28 6.35 -3.65 5.43
C GLU A 28 7.38 -2.64 4.91
N ALA A 29 6.93 -1.72 4.06
CA ALA A 29 7.74 -0.67 3.48
C ALA A 29 7.48 0.64 4.24
N ASN A 30 8.55 1.30 4.70
CA ASN A 30 8.45 2.65 5.24
C ASN A 30 8.43 3.69 4.11
N LEU A 31 8.18 4.96 4.45
CA LEU A 31 8.09 6.04 3.47
C LEU A 31 9.41 6.25 2.71
N ALA A 32 10.56 6.12 3.37
CA ALA A 32 11.86 6.24 2.70
C ALA A 32 12.03 5.20 1.58
N GLN A 33 11.61 3.96 1.82
CA GLN A 33 11.62 2.89 0.82
C GLN A 33 10.57 3.15 -0.27
N ILE A 34 9.38 3.62 0.09
CA ILE A 34 8.33 3.98 -0.88
C ILE A 34 8.87 5.05 -1.83
N VAL A 35 9.39 6.15 -1.29
CA VAL A 35 9.95 7.28 -2.06
C VAL A 35 11.11 6.83 -2.93
N GLN A 36 12.04 6.02 -2.40
CA GLN A 36 13.20 5.54 -3.16
C GLN A 36 12.83 4.80 -4.45
N TYR A 37 11.74 4.03 -4.45
CA TYR A 37 11.31 3.24 -5.62
C TYR A 37 10.17 3.91 -6.40
N THR A 38 9.79 5.13 -6.01
CA THR A 38 8.76 5.92 -6.69
C THR A 38 9.38 6.64 -7.89
N ASP A 39 8.70 6.55 -9.02
CA ASP A 39 9.01 7.34 -10.22
C ASP A 39 8.20 8.64 -10.24
N GLN A 40 6.93 8.56 -9.84
CA GLN A 40 6.05 9.72 -9.68
C GLN A 40 5.08 9.51 -8.52
N ALA A 41 4.73 10.58 -7.81
CA ALA A 41 3.68 10.58 -6.80
C ALA A 41 2.77 11.77 -6.94
N PHE A 42 1.47 11.57 -6.67
CA PHE A 42 0.46 12.60 -6.84
C PHE A 42 -0.77 12.34 -5.96
N VAL A 43 -1.53 13.40 -5.71
CA VAL A 43 -2.89 13.36 -5.18
C VAL A 43 -3.85 13.56 -6.34
N GLY A 44 -4.93 12.78 -6.39
CA GLY A 44 -5.96 12.98 -7.41
C GLY A 44 -7.18 12.08 -7.26
N THR A 45 -8.21 12.39 -8.04
CA THR A 45 -9.47 11.65 -8.07
C THR A 45 -9.43 10.59 -9.17
N VAL A 46 -9.79 9.34 -8.84
CA VAL A 46 -9.94 8.29 -9.85
C VAL A 46 -11.15 8.62 -10.73
N THR A 47 -10.91 8.85 -12.03
CA THR A 47 -11.96 9.19 -13.00
C THR A 47 -12.43 7.98 -13.79
N ALA A 48 -11.59 6.94 -13.95
CA ALA A 48 -11.96 5.69 -14.58
C ALA A 48 -11.23 4.48 -13.96
N SER A 49 -11.94 3.37 -13.89
CA SER A 49 -11.37 2.02 -13.70
C SER A 49 -12.06 1.07 -14.67
N GLU A 50 -11.27 0.48 -15.57
CA GLU A 50 -11.79 -0.35 -16.66
C GLU A 50 -11.00 -1.63 -16.82
N VAL A 51 -11.69 -2.74 -17.12
CA VAL A 51 -11.02 -3.99 -17.48
C VAL A 51 -10.64 -3.96 -18.94
N VAL A 52 -9.34 -4.07 -19.23
CA VAL A 52 -8.79 -4.04 -20.60
C VAL A 52 -7.96 -5.28 -20.89
N GLN A 53 -7.92 -5.69 -22.15
CA GLN A 53 -6.96 -6.69 -22.63
C GLN A 53 -5.75 -5.95 -23.21
N LEU A 54 -4.57 -6.31 -22.74
CA LEU A 54 -3.29 -5.76 -23.19
C LEU A 54 -2.82 -6.46 -24.49
N ASP A 55 -1.81 -5.90 -25.14
CA ASP A 55 -1.29 -6.39 -26.43
C ASP A 55 -0.74 -7.82 -26.34
N ASN A 56 -0.25 -8.19 -25.15
CA ASN A 56 0.22 -9.55 -24.84
C ASN A 56 -0.91 -10.54 -24.51
N GLY A 57 -2.18 -10.13 -24.68
CA GLY A 57 -3.36 -10.94 -24.42
C GLY A 57 -3.76 -11.06 -22.95
N ARG A 58 -2.99 -10.48 -22.02
CA ARG A 58 -3.31 -10.49 -20.58
C ARG A 58 -4.37 -9.45 -20.24
N TRP A 59 -5.18 -9.74 -19.23
CA TRP A 59 -6.16 -8.79 -18.71
C TRP A 59 -5.55 -7.91 -17.63
N ALA A 60 -5.91 -6.63 -17.64
CA ALA A 60 -5.49 -5.63 -16.69
C ALA A 60 -6.68 -4.77 -16.25
N GLU A 61 -6.47 -4.04 -15.16
CA GLU A 61 -7.34 -2.93 -14.76
C GLU A 61 -6.63 -1.64 -15.16
N ARG A 62 -7.21 -0.89 -16.09
CA ARG A 62 -6.73 0.43 -16.48
C ARG A 62 -7.33 1.46 -15.54
N ILE A 63 -6.48 2.13 -14.80
CA ILE A 63 -6.87 3.18 -13.86
C ILE A 63 -6.47 4.52 -14.47
N THR A 64 -7.40 5.48 -14.41
CA THR A 64 -7.14 6.87 -14.79
C THR A 64 -7.46 7.77 -13.59
N VAL A 65 -6.52 8.65 -13.26
CA VAL A 65 -6.64 9.64 -12.19
C VAL A 65 -6.50 11.03 -12.77
N SER A 66 -7.38 11.94 -12.35
CA SER A 66 -7.20 13.37 -12.56
C SER A 66 -6.37 13.93 -11.41
N VAL A 67 -5.17 14.40 -11.69
CA VAL A 67 -4.22 14.90 -10.69
C VAL A 67 -4.70 16.26 -10.16
N SER A 68 -4.83 16.37 -8.84
CA SER A 68 -5.07 17.66 -8.16
C SER A 68 -3.76 18.30 -7.71
N GLU A 69 -2.77 17.49 -7.34
CA GLU A 69 -1.46 17.95 -6.85
C GLU A 69 -0.36 16.95 -7.18
N GLY A 70 0.75 17.44 -7.71
CA GLY A 70 1.99 16.68 -7.87
C GLY A 70 2.81 16.64 -6.59
N VAL A 71 3.28 15.47 -6.19
CA VAL A 71 4.09 15.29 -4.97
C VAL A 71 5.55 15.00 -5.31
N LEU A 72 5.81 14.07 -6.23
CA LEU A 72 7.14 13.68 -6.72
C LEU A 72 7.10 13.43 -8.23
N GLY A 73 8.22 13.64 -8.91
CA GLY A 73 8.35 13.37 -10.34
C GLY A 73 7.49 14.29 -11.22
N ASP A 74 7.19 13.83 -12.44
CA ASP A 74 6.58 14.64 -13.51
C ASP A 74 5.02 14.61 -13.51
N ALA A 75 4.37 14.54 -12.34
CA ALA A 75 2.91 14.54 -12.27
C ALA A 75 2.36 15.93 -11.98
N ASP A 76 1.89 16.65 -13.00
CA ASP A 76 1.40 18.03 -12.83
C ASP A 76 -0.10 18.11 -12.51
N ALA A 77 -0.49 19.14 -11.76
CA ALA A 77 -1.89 19.40 -11.44
C ALA A 77 -2.73 19.67 -12.71
N GLY A 78 -3.88 19.02 -12.81
CA GLY A 78 -4.78 19.08 -13.96
C GLY A 78 -4.47 18.06 -15.06
N GLU A 79 -3.38 17.29 -14.94
CA GLU A 79 -3.08 16.21 -15.86
C GLU A 79 -3.87 14.93 -15.52
N ALA A 80 -3.98 14.05 -16.52
CA ALA A 80 -4.55 12.72 -16.35
C ALA A 80 -3.44 11.66 -16.37
N VAL A 81 -3.22 11.00 -15.24
CA VAL A 81 -2.28 9.88 -15.15
C VAL A 81 -3.03 8.58 -15.36
N THR A 82 -2.54 7.73 -16.27
CA THR A 82 -3.16 6.43 -16.59
C THR A 82 -2.13 5.32 -16.53
N TRP A 83 -2.48 4.21 -15.89
CA TRP A 83 -1.64 3.01 -15.84
C TRP A 83 -2.46 1.72 -15.87
N HIS A 84 -1.78 0.60 -16.11
CA HIS A 84 -2.39 -0.73 -16.06
C HIS A 84 -1.92 -1.49 -14.82
N GLN A 85 -2.86 -1.83 -13.96
CA GLN A 85 -2.62 -2.68 -12.81
C GLN A 85 -2.94 -4.14 -13.13
N ALA A 86 -2.20 -5.06 -12.51
CA ALA A 86 -2.52 -6.48 -12.57
C ALA A 86 -3.89 -6.73 -11.94
N ARG A 87 -4.82 -7.27 -12.73
CA ARG A 87 -6.16 -7.58 -12.26
C ARG A 87 -6.16 -8.93 -11.53
N PRO A 88 -6.63 -9.01 -10.27
CA PRO A 88 -6.93 -10.31 -9.67
C PRO A 88 -8.03 -11.01 -10.48
N ASN A 89 -7.84 -12.29 -10.80
CA ASN A 89 -8.95 -13.04 -11.41
C ASN A 89 -10.08 -13.19 -10.37
N GLN A 90 -11.30 -13.50 -10.82
CA GLN A 90 -12.47 -13.66 -9.93
C GLN A 90 -12.33 -14.74 -8.85
N TYR A 91 -11.27 -15.56 -8.91
CA TYR A 91 -10.98 -16.66 -8.01
C TYR A 91 -9.79 -16.39 -7.08
N ALA A 92 -9.03 -15.31 -7.28
CA ALA A 92 -7.81 -15.03 -6.52
C ALA A 92 -7.59 -13.51 -6.42
N ALA A 93 -7.92 -12.95 -5.26
CA ALA A 93 -7.49 -11.60 -4.90
C ALA A 93 -5.98 -11.59 -4.65
N TYR A 94 -5.26 -10.65 -5.27
CA TYR A 94 -3.87 -10.37 -4.89
C TYR A 94 -3.91 -9.63 -3.56
N CYS A 95 -3.53 -10.31 -2.48
CA CYS A 95 -3.46 -9.70 -1.16
C CYS A 95 -2.56 -8.46 -1.21
N GLY A 96 -3.07 -7.34 -0.69
CA GLY A 96 -2.37 -6.07 -0.69
C GLY A 96 -2.42 -5.28 -1.99
N MET A 97 -3.03 -5.77 -3.07
CA MET A 97 -3.22 -4.95 -4.28
C MET A 97 -4.31 -3.88 -4.04
N PRO A 98 -4.05 -2.59 -4.30
CA PRO A 98 -5.04 -1.54 -4.06
C PRO A 98 -6.23 -1.68 -5.01
N GLN A 99 -7.42 -1.39 -4.48
CA GLN A 99 -8.66 -1.34 -5.25
C GLN A 99 -9.08 0.12 -5.41
N PHE A 100 -8.90 0.65 -6.62
CA PHE A 100 -9.24 2.02 -6.92
C PHE A 100 -10.74 2.15 -7.21
N GLN A 101 -11.39 3.10 -6.55
CA GLN A 101 -12.82 3.37 -6.70
C GLN A 101 -13.02 4.67 -7.46
N VAL A 102 -13.82 4.65 -8.52
CA VAL A 102 -14.15 5.86 -9.30
C VAL A 102 -14.85 6.89 -8.41
N GLY A 103 -14.40 8.14 -8.49
CA GLY A 103 -14.89 9.26 -7.68
C GLY A 103 -14.22 9.40 -6.31
N GLN A 104 -13.28 8.52 -5.97
CA GLN A 104 -12.53 8.59 -4.72
C GLN A 104 -11.15 9.23 -4.94
N ASP A 105 -10.72 10.02 -3.97
CA ASP A 105 -9.39 10.64 -3.95
C ASP A 105 -8.34 9.70 -3.36
N TYR A 106 -7.16 9.72 -3.97
CA TYR A 106 -6.00 8.93 -3.55
C TYR A 106 -4.73 9.77 -3.59
N LEU A 107 -3.82 9.48 -2.66
CA LEU A 107 -2.39 9.78 -2.78
C LEU A 107 -1.71 8.49 -3.26
N VAL A 108 -1.07 8.55 -4.42
CA VAL A 108 -0.48 7.38 -5.08
C VAL A 108 1.01 7.60 -5.31
N PHE A 109 1.82 6.64 -4.89
CA PHE A 109 3.24 6.53 -5.17
C PHE A 109 3.43 5.45 -6.23
N LEU A 110 3.65 5.85 -7.48
CA LEU A 110 3.71 4.95 -8.62
C LEU A 110 5.17 4.66 -8.97
N GLY A 111 5.52 3.37 -9.07
CA GLY A 111 6.84 2.95 -9.53
C GLY A 111 6.96 3.00 -11.06
N ALA A 112 8.19 2.98 -11.57
CA ALA A 112 8.43 2.89 -13.00
C ALA A 112 7.88 1.57 -13.59
N SER A 113 7.44 1.61 -14.84
CA SER A 113 7.05 0.39 -15.56
C SER A 113 8.29 -0.48 -15.81
N ALA A 114 8.22 -1.78 -15.50
CA ALA A 114 9.33 -2.69 -15.75
C ALA A 114 9.61 -2.82 -17.26
N PRO A 115 10.88 -2.97 -17.68
CA PRO A 115 11.21 -3.13 -19.10
C PRO A 115 10.43 -4.28 -19.76
N GLY A 116 9.71 -3.96 -20.85
CA GLY A 116 8.86 -4.92 -21.57
C GLY A 116 7.51 -5.23 -20.90
N SER A 117 7.17 -4.56 -19.80
CA SER A 117 5.88 -4.65 -19.13
C SER A 117 4.99 -3.48 -19.52
N GLN A 118 3.71 -3.76 -19.76
CA GLN A 118 2.66 -2.74 -19.85
C GLN A 118 2.00 -2.46 -18.49
N PHE A 119 2.43 -3.19 -17.45
CA PHE A 119 1.92 -3.03 -16.08
C PHE A 119 2.78 -2.07 -15.28
N THR A 120 2.09 -1.26 -14.49
CA THR A 120 2.64 -0.36 -13.48
C THR A 120 1.87 -0.62 -12.18
N ALA A 121 2.55 -0.53 -11.05
CA ALA A 121 1.94 -0.75 -9.75
C ALA A 121 2.37 0.34 -8.78
N PRO A 122 1.50 0.70 -7.81
CA PRO A 122 1.94 1.47 -6.68
C PRO A 122 3.09 0.78 -5.94
N VAL A 123 4.06 1.55 -5.49
CA VAL A 123 5.23 1.05 -4.78
C VAL A 123 4.78 0.32 -3.52
N ALA A 124 5.34 -0.85 -3.26
CA ALA A 124 4.92 -1.72 -2.15
C ALA A 124 3.40 -2.04 -2.15
N LEU A 125 2.78 -2.05 -3.33
CA LEU A 125 1.37 -2.35 -3.56
C LEU A 125 0.48 -1.39 -2.75
N GLY A 126 -0.44 -1.90 -1.93
CA GLY A 126 -1.38 -1.12 -1.13
C GLY A 126 -0.73 -0.32 -0.01
N GLN A 127 0.59 -0.36 0.15
CA GLN A 127 1.33 0.53 1.05
C GLN A 127 1.63 1.88 0.39
N GLY A 128 1.83 1.92 -0.93
CA GLY A 128 2.05 3.14 -1.73
C GLY A 128 0.79 3.73 -2.33
N ALA A 129 -0.39 3.23 -1.97
CA ALA A 129 -1.68 3.80 -2.37
C ALA A 129 -2.50 4.12 -1.12
N PHE A 130 -2.80 5.40 -0.93
CA PHE A 130 -3.48 5.92 0.25
C PHE A 130 -4.85 6.45 -0.17
N VAL A 131 -5.91 5.99 0.50
CA VAL A 131 -7.24 6.60 0.35
C VAL A 131 -7.20 7.94 1.05
N VAL A 132 -7.62 8.99 0.35
CA VAL A 132 -7.74 10.34 0.90
C VAL A 132 -9.19 10.56 1.32
N THR A 133 -9.38 11.00 2.57
CA THR A 133 -10.69 11.42 3.08
C THR A 133 -10.57 12.76 3.79
N THR A 134 -11.67 13.49 3.88
CA THR A 134 -11.72 14.75 4.65
C THR A 134 -12.32 14.46 6.02
N ASN A 135 -11.62 14.86 7.08
CA ASN A 135 -12.14 14.71 8.45
C ASN A 135 -13.12 15.83 8.82
N GLU A 136 -13.67 15.78 10.05
CA GLU A 136 -14.66 16.76 10.56
C GLU A 136 -14.13 18.20 10.61
N ASN A 137 -12.80 18.37 10.64
CA ASN A 137 -12.15 19.67 10.67
C ASN A 137 -11.81 20.19 9.26
N GLY A 138 -12.22 19.49 8.20
CA GLY A 138 -11.89 19.86 6.81
C GLY A 138 -10.46 19.51 6.39
N VAL A 139 -9.71 18.76 7.22
CA VAL A 139 -8.34 18.35 6.90
C VAL A 139 -8.36 17.06 6.10
N GLN A 140 -7.59 17.03 5.02
CA GLN A 140 -7.39 15.81 4.22
C GLN A 140 -6.47 14.85 4.96
N VAL A 141 -6.98 13.64 5.20
CA VAL A 141 -6.25 12.54 5.81
C VAL A 141 -6.02 11.44 4.78
N ALA A 142 -4.82 10.87 4.76
CA ALA A 142 -4.42 9.81 3.86
C ALA A 142 -4.17 8.53 4.64
N ARG A 143 -4.76 7.40 4.22
CA ARG A 143 -4.57 6.09 4.87
C ARG A 143 -4.31 5.00 3.86
N ASN A 144 -3.22 4.25 4.04
CA ASN A 144 -2.94 3.05 3.26
C ASN A 144 -3.68 1.82 3.83
N GLY A 145 -3.54 0.67 3.16
CA GLY A 145 -4.18 -0.58 3.59
C GLY A 145 -3.78 -1.11 4.98
N TYR A 146 -2.76 -0.50 5.60
CA TYR A 146 -2.19 -0.87 6.89
C TYR A 146 -2.35 0.24 7.94
N GLY A 147 -3.16 1.27 7.66
CA GLY A 147 -3.41 2.38 8.58
C GLY A 147 -2.17 3.21 8.91
N ASN A 148 -1.17 3.23 8.02
CA ASN A 148 0.09 3.97 8.14
C ASN A 148 0.99 3.57 9.33
N GLY A 149 0.73 2.42 9.99
CA GLY A 149 1.42 2.02 11.22
C GLY A 149 2.95 1.93 11.12
N ASN A 150 3.49 1.66 9.93
CA ASN A 150 4.92 1.54 9.67
C ASN A 150 5.50 2.63 8.77
N LEU A 151 4.73 3.67 8.48
CA LEU A 151 5.11 4.66 7.47
C LEU A 151 6.41 5.39 7.83
N PHE A 152 6.62 5.70 9.10
CA PHE A 152 7.87 6.32 9.59
C PHE A 152 8.74 5.35 10.38
N ASN A 153 8.51 4.03 10.26
CA ASN A 153 9.34 3.07 10.95
C ASN A 153 10.79 3.14 10.44
N GLY A 154 11.71 3.35 11.38
CA GLY A 154 13.12 3.52 11.09
C GLY A 154 13.44 4.79 10.30
N VAL A 155 12.57 5.81 10.29
CA VAL A 155 12.83 7.11 9.65
C VAL A 155 13.16 8.16 10.71
N ASP A 156 14.24 8.92 10.56
CA ASP A 156 14.53 10.07 11.43
C ASP A 156 13.55 11.23 11.16
N VAL A 157 12.41 11.20 11.85
CA VAL A 157 11.33 12.20 11.72
C VAL A 157 11.79 13.60 12.13
N GLN A 158 12.76 13.71 13.05
CA GLN A 158 13.27 15.01 13.50
C GLN A 158 14.11 15.66 12.40
N ALA A 159 14.97 14.88 11.76
CA ALA A 159 15.74 15.33 10.61
C ALA A 159 14.81 15.68 9.44
N LEU A 160 13.80 14.86 9.15
CA LEU A 160 12.79 15.17 8.12
C LEU A 160 12.01 16.44 8.42
N SER A 161 11.57 16.63 9.65
CA SER A 161 10.82 17.84 10.05
C SER A 161 11.67 19.10 9.94
N SER A 162 12.99 18.97 10.09
CA SER A 162 13.93 20.09 9.92
C SER A 162 14.20 20.42 8.44
N ALA A 163 14.03 19.44 7.55
CA ALA A 163 14.22 19.58 6.11
C ALA A 163 12.93 19.96 5.36
N ALA A 164 11.77 19.62 5.91
CA ALA A 164 10.48 19.85 5.28
C ALA A 164 10.03 21.31 5.38
N ALA A 165 9.36 21.80 4.33
CA ALA A 165 8.75 23.14 4.30
C ALA A 165 7.43 23.21 5.09
N ALA A 166 6.84 22.06 5.45
CA ALA A 166 5.58 21.93 6.15
C ALA A 166 5.69 20.87 7.29
N PRO A 167 4.78 20.90 8.28
CA PRO A 167 4.77 19.92 9.36
C PRO A 167 4.61 18.48 8.84
N ILE A 168 5.45 17.57 9.36
CA ILE A 168 5.33 16.15 9.07
C ILE A 168 4.24 15.53 9.95
N ASP A 169 3.27 14.89 9.30
CA ASP A 169 2.19 14.14 9.95
C ASP A 169 1.89 12.89 9.11
N ALA A 170 1.93 11.72 9.74
CA ALA A 170 1.70 10.43 9.08
C ALA A 170 0.24 10.25 8.64
N THR A 171 -0.66 11.14 9.05
CA THR A 171 -2.10 10.99 8.89
C THR A 171 -2.69 11.95 7.87
N THR A 172 -2.01 13.05 7.55
CA THR A 172 -2.50 14.07 6.60
C THR A 172 -1.84 13.92 5.23
N VAL A 173 -2.55 14.35 4.18
CA VAL A 173 -2.00 14.38 2.82
C VAL A 173 -0.75 15.26 2.78
N ASP A 174 -0.88 16.52 3.23
CA ASP A 174 0.21 17.50 3.26
C ASP A 174 1.43 17.00 4.04
N GLY A 175 1.21 16.33 5.18
CA GLY A 175 2.29 15.81 6.03
C GLY A 175 3.07 14.67 5.39
N ILE A 176 2.38 13.76 4.69
CA ILE A 176 3.02 12.67 3.95
C ILE A 176 3.74 13.22 2.71
N ALA A 177 3.12 14.16 1.98
CA ALA A 177 3.71 14.80 0.80
C ALA A 177 4.98 15.59 1.16
N ALA A 178 4.94 16.38 2.24
CA ALA A 178 6.11 17.11 2.73
C ALA A 178 7.25 16.18 3.15
N ALA A 179 6.95 15.05 3.79
CA ALA A 179 7.95 14.06 4.14
C ALA A 179 8.57 13.42 2.89
N ALA A 180 7.76 13.11 1.88
CA ALA A 180 8.22 12.54 0.63
C ALA A 180 9.17 13.49 -0.12
N GLN A 181 8.82 14.77 -0.23
CA GLN A 181 9.67 15.79 -0.86
C GLN A 181 10.97 16.04 -0.08
N ALA A 182 10.92 16.03 1.26
CA ALA A 182 12.11 16.11 2.09
C ALA A 182 13.06 14.90 1.87
N LEU A 183 12.50 13.70 1.74
CA LEU A 183 13.26 12.49 1.45
C LEU A 183 13.90 12.55 0.05
N GLU A 184 13.16 12.98 -0.97
CA GLU A 184 13.68 13.11 -2.34
C GLU A 184 14.80 14.16 -2.42
N SER A 185 14.57 15.36 -1.87
CA SER A 185 15.53 16.47 -1.91
C SER A 185 16.85 16.18 -1.18
N SER A 186 16.87 15.20 -0.27
CA SER A 186 18.09 14.74 0.38
C SER A 186 19.06 14.00 -0.54
N GLY A 187 18.60 13.52 -1.70
CA GLY A 187 19.37 12.70 -2.64
C GLY A 187 19.69 11.29 -2.14
N ASN A 188 19.35 10.95 -0.89
CA ASN A 188 19.47 9.60 -0.36
C ASN A 188 18.36 9.35 0.68
N PRO A 189 17.16 8.90 0.25
CA PRO A 189 16.07 8.58 1.15
C PRO A 189 16.45 7.57 2.25
N GLN A 190 17.40 6.67 1.97
CA GLN A 190 17.92 5.69 2.93
C GLN A 190 18.84 6.30 3.98
N ALA A 191 19.35 7.53 3.80
CA ALA A 191 20.11 8.23 4.85
C ALA A 191 19.24 8.51 6.09
N PHE A 192 17.92 8.56 5.92
CA PHE A 192 16.97 8.67 7.02
C PHE A 192 16.58 7.30 7.59
N SER A 193 16.97 6.20 6.94
CA SER A 193 16.72 4.86 7.45
C SER A 193 17.71 4.53 8.57
N THR A 194 17.25 4.50 9.81
CA THR A 194 17.94 3.78 10.88
C THR A 194 17.80 2.29 10.57
N ALA A 195 18.89 1.63 10.18
CA ALA A 195 18.85 0.23 9.77
C ALA A 195 18.06 -0.63 10.77
N PRO A 196 17.11 -1.48 10.32
CA PRO A 196 16.47 -2.44 11.19
C PRO A 196 17.48 -3.54 11.54
N GLY A 197 18.22 -3.34 12.63
CA GLY A 197 18.94 -4.39 13.36
C GLY A 197 20.21 -4.92 12.70
N GLU A 198 21.34 -4.23 12.94
CA GLU A 198 22.63 -4.92 13.19
C GLU A 198 22.61 -5.58 14.59
N GLY A 199 21.56 -6.35 14.89
CA GLY A 199 21.23 -6.79 16.26
C GLY A 199 20.92 -8.28 16.39
N LEU A 200 21.20 -9.11 15.39
CA LEU A 200 21.19 -10.56 15.52
C LEU A 200 22.53 -11.11 15.02
N SER A 201 23.57 -10.89 15.82
CA SER A 201 24.73 -11.78 15.80
C SER A 201 24.26 -13.16 16.24
N ILE A 202 24.11 -14.08 15.30
CA ILE A 202 24.03 -15.50 15.58
C ILE A 202 25.47 -15.98 15.74
N ASP A 203 26.12 -15.57 16.82
CA ASP A 203 27.33 -16.25 17.30
C ASP A 203 26.88 -17.57 17.93
N GLY A 204 26.73 -18.57 17.07
CA GLY A 204 26.47 -19.95 17.45
C GLY A 204 27.72 -20.58 18.05
N ASN A 205 27.64 -20.83 19.35
CA ASN A 205 28.47 -21.74 20.13
C ASN A 205 28.03 -23.19 19.90
#